data_AF-A0A2J7VJ52-F1
#
_entry.id   AF-A0A2J7VJ52-F1
#
_cell.length_a   1.000
_cell.length_b   1.000
_cell.length_c   1.000
_cell.angle_alpha   90.00
_cell.angle_beta   90.00
_cell.angle_gamma   90.00
#
_symmetry.space_group_name_H-M   'P 1'
#
loop_
_entity.id
_entity.type
_entity.pdbx_description
1 polymer ?
#
loop_
_entity_poly.entity_id
_entity_poly.type
_entity_poly.pdbx_seq_one_letter_code
_entity_poly.pdbx_strand_id
1 'polypeptide(L)'
;MENEDDDPVGAGIDDPACLEGLTEMAVDSGLARAGDKLDKNFLEFAMDVAGLCAAIGDAYADDKSGLSAGDRIREQLCCGVPRSAYPSFRTDGSQARGPVSRFTEFATQRGLIRPGDKLDQNVVDFATRVVDAAASLGDPFGDSEAGGNAGEHIRAELYEG
;
A
#
# COMPACT_ATOMS: atom_id res chain seq x y z
N MET A 1 -36.28 6.31 17.72
CA MET A 1 -35.03 6.88 17.23
C MET A 1 -33.97 5.90 17.64
N GLU A 2 -33.82 4.85 16.84
CA GLU A 2 -32.79 3.85 17.05
C GLU A 2 -31.52 4.41 16.43
N ASN A 3 -30.46 4.39 17.22
CA ASN A 3 -29.23 5.12 17.00
C ASN A 3 -28.61 4.73 15.66
N GLU A 4 -28.16 5.76 14.95
CA GLU A 4 -27.39 5.70 13.72
C GLU A 4 -26.28 4.65 13.83
N ASP A 5 -26.17 3.87 12.76
CA ASP A 5 -25.18 2.84 12.51
C ASP A 5 -23.80 3.23 13.08
N ASP A 6 -23.38 2.50 14.10
CA ASP A 6 -22.02 2.37 14.57
C ASP A 6 -21.24 1.60 13.48
N ASP A 7 -21.11 2.23 12.30
CA ASP A 7 -20.10 1.83 11.33
C ASP A 7 -18.76 1.93 12.06
N PRO A 8 -17.94 0.86 12.12
CA PRO A 8 -16.62 0.97 12.69
C PRO A 8 -15.90 2.04 11.91
N VAL A 9 -15.71 3.20 12.55
CA VAL A 9 -14.93 4.30 11.99
C VAL A 9 -13.56 3.68 11.74
N GLY A 10 -13.29 3.33 10.48
CA GLY A 10 -12.04 2.70 10.08
C GLY A 10 -10.92 3.47 10.73
N ALA A 11 -9.98 2.76 11.35
CA ALA A 11 -8.89 3.37 12.09
C ALA A 11 -8.31 4.49 11.21
N GLY A 12 -8.44 5.73 11.67
CA GLY A 12 -8.02 6.87 10.88
C GLY A 12 -6.51 6.81 10.64
N ILE A 13 -6.01 7.68 9.77
CA ILE A 13 -4.57 7.85 9.55
C ILE A 13 -3.80 8.16 10.85
N ASP A 14 -4.53 8.59 11.89
CA ASP A 14 -4.04 8.87 13.23
C ASP A 14 -4.02 7.63 14.17
N ASP A 15 -4.40 6.45 13.70
CA ASP A 15 -4.40 5.22 14.51
C ASP A 15 -2.97 4.79 14.87
N PRO A 16 -2.66 4.65 16.17
CA PRO A 16 -1.29 4.40 16.63
C PRO A 16 -0.72 3.07 16.15
N ALA A 17 -1.52 2.02 15.96
CA ALA A 17 -1.01 0.72 15.51
C ALA A 17 -0.57 0.79 14.05
N CYS A 18 -1.33 1.52 13.23
CA CYS A 18 -0.99 1.74 11.83
C CYS A 18 0.26 2.61 11.68
N LEU A 19 0.38 3.63 12.52
CA LEU A 19 1.56 4.49 12.59
C LEU A 19 2.81 3.72 13.01
N GLU A 20 2.71 2.79 13.97
CA GLU A 20 3.86 2.01 14.45
C GLU A 20 4.48 1.14 13.35
N GLY A 21 3.68 0.38 12.61
CA GLY A 21 4.19 -0.50 11.54
C GLY A 21 4.86 0.27 10.39
N LEU A 22 4.26 1.39 9.95
CA LEU A 22 4.86 2.26 8.93
C LEU A 22 6.10 2.99 9.45
N THR A 23 6.09 3.42 10.72
CA THR A 23 7.25 4.07 11.35
C THR A 23 8.41 3.11 11.46
N GLU A 24 8.18 1.85 11.84
CA GLU A 24 9.22 0.83 11.87
C GLU A 24 9.85 0.68 10.48
N MET A 25 9.06 0.48 9.42
CA MET A 25 9.57 0.39 8.04
C MET A 25 10.35 1.64 7.59
N ALA A 26 9.94 2.82 8.03
CA ALA A 26 10.63 4.09 7.74
C ALA A 26 11.97 4.20 8.48
N VAL A 27 12.05 3.72 9.72
CA VAL A 27 13.32 3.66 10.46
C VAL A 27 14.30 2.72 9.77
N ASP A 28 13.78 1.58 9.36
CA ASP A 28 14.53 0.49 8.77
C ASP A 28 15.06 0.82 7.35
N SER A 29 14.36 1.69 6.62
CA SER A 29 14.81 2.28 5.35
C SER A 29 15.71 3.50 5.51
N GLY A 30 15.99 3.92 6.75
CA GLY A 30 16.78 5.12 7.04
C GLY A 30 16.07 6.44 6.73
N LEU A 31 14.76 6.39 6.47
CA LEU A 31 13.91 7.55 6.21
C LEU A 31 13.58 8.32 7.51
N ALA A 32 13.46 7.60 8.63
CA ALA A 32 13.21 8.16 9.95
C ALA A 32 14.24 7.66 10.98
N ARG A 33 14.36 8.34 12.12
CA ARG A 33 15.09 7.80 13.28
C ARG A 33 14.13 7.11 14.23
N ALA A 34 14.63 6.13 14.99
CA ALA A 34 13.84 5.49 16.04
C ALA A 34 13.30 6.54 17.02
N GLY A 35 11.97 6.60 17.15
CA GLY A 35 11.26 7.57 17.98
C GLY A 35 10.81 8.85 17.26
N ASP A 36 11.20 9.06 16.00
CA ASP A 36 10.67 10.14 15.18
C ASP A 36 9.29 9.76 14.62
N LYS A 37 8.38 10.73 14.59
CA LYS A 37 7.09 10.57 13.91
C LYS A 37 7.29 10.79 12.41
N LEU A 38 6.72 9.90 11.60
CA LEU A 38 6.54 10.18 10.17
C LEU A 38 5.64 11.40 9.99
N ASP A 39 6.02 12.26 9.04
CA ASP A 39 5.15 13.35 8.61
C ASP A 39 3.93 12.78 7.88
N LYS A 40 2.80 13.50 7.96
CA LYS A 40 1.54 13.12 7.32
C LYS A 40 1.70 12.80 5.84
N ASN A 41 2.51 13.55 5.11
CA ASN A 41 2.69 13.34 3.67
C ASN A 41 3.37 11.98 3.37
N PHE A 42 4.26 11.51 4.25
CA PHE A 42 4.90 10.20 4.10
C PHE A 42 3.95 9.05 4.45
N LEU A 43 3.08 9.25 5.45
CA LEU A 43 2.04 8.28 5.78
C LEU A 43 1.05 8.14 4.63
N GLU A 44 0.59 9.26 4.08
CA GLU A 44 -0.29 9.28 2.91
C GLU A 44 0.37 8.64 1.68
N PHE A 45 1.66 8.88 1.46
CA PHE A 45 2.43 8.21 0.41
C PHE A 45 2.49 6.68 0.62
N ALA A 46 2.77 6.22 1.85
CA ALA A 46 2.81 4.79 2.15
C ALA A 46 1.45 4.12 1.91
N MET A 47 0.36 4.80 2.26
CA MET A 47 -1.00 4.33 2.00
C MET A 47 -1.34 4.28 0.51
N ASP A 48 -0.84 5.21 -0.31
CA ASP A 48 -1.01 5.14 -1.77
C ASP A 48 -0.28 3.92 -2.35
N VAL A 49 0.92 3.63 -1.86
CA VAL A 49 1.69 2.43 -2.25
C VAL A 49 0.97 1.15 -1.82
N ALA A 50 0.49 1.07 -0.57
CA ALA A 50 -0.29 -0.06 -0.09
C ALA A 50 -1.62 -0.21 -0.84
N GLY A 51 -2.28 0.89 -1.17
CA GLY A 51 -3.51 0.92 -1.97
C GLY A 51 -3.30 0.41 -3.39
N LEU A 52 -2.16 0.71 -4.01
CA LEU A 52 -1.76 0.14 -5.30
C LEU A 52 -1.58 -1.38 -5.21
N CYS A 53 -0.90 -1.87 -4.17
CA CYS A 53 -0.74 -3.31 -3.93
C CYS A 53 -2.10 -3.99 -3.69
N ALA A 54 -2.98 -3.35 -2.92
CA ALA A 54 -4.32 -3.85 -2.67
C ALA A 54 -5.16 -3.93 -3.95
N ALA A 55 -5.03 -2.96 -4.86
CA ALA A 55 -5.72 -3.00 -6.15
C ALA A 55 -5.27 -4.19 -7.02
N ILE A 56 -3.99 -4.59 -6.96
CA ILE A 56 -3.49 -5.81 -7.59
C ILE A 56 -4.09 -7.04 -6.89
N GLY A 57 -4.07 -7.04 -5.54
CA GLY A 57 -4.63 -8.11 -4.71
C GLY A 57 -6.15 -8.28 -4.82
N ASP A 58 -6.91 -7.28 -5.28
CA ASP A 58 -8.38 -7.38 -5.47
C ASP A 58 -8.75 -8.47 -6.48
N ALA A 59 -7.85 -8.82 -7.41
CA ALA A 59 -8.06 -9.90 -8.37
C ALA A 59 -7.95 -11.31 -7.73
N TYR A 60 -7.44 -11.39 -6.51
CA TYR A 60 -7.14 -12.63 -5.80
C TYR A 60 -8.05 -12.77 -4.58
N ALA A 61 -9.21 -13.37 -4.79
CA ALA A 61 -10.18 -13.67 -3.74
C ALA A 61 -10.00 -15.10 -3.22
N ASP A 62 -10.11 -15.27 -1.90
CA ASP A 62 -10.25 -16.58 -1.30
C ASP A 62 -11.71 -17.04 -1.42
N ASP A 63 -11.93 -18.14 -2.12
CA ASP A 63 -13.26 -18.71 -2.37
C ASP A 63 -14.02 -19.08 -1.08
N LYS A 64 -13.32 -19.30 0.04
CA LYS A 64 -13.91 -19.74 1.31
C LYS A 64 -14.40 -18.57 2.17
N SER A 65 -13.58 -17.54 2.31
CA SER A 65 -13.90 -16.35 3.11
C SER A 65 -14.62 -15.26 2.32
N GLY A 66 -14.50 -15.26 0.99
CA GLY A 66 -14.97 -14.19 0.13
C GLY A 66 -14.16 -12.89 0.25
N LEU A 67 -13.06 -12.91 1.02
CA LEU A 67 -12.14 -11.78 1.17
C LEU A 67 -11.06 -11.84 0.09
N SER A 68 -10.69 -10.67 -0.44
CA SER A 68 -9.55 -10.57 -1.35
C SER A 68 -8.24 -10.29 -0.62
N ALA A 69 -7.11 -10.60 -1.26
CA ALA A 69 -5.81 -10.11 -0.82
C ALA A 69 -5.82 -8.59 -0.68
N GLY A 70 -6.54 -7.88 -1.57
CA GLY A 70 -6.71 -6.44 -1.49
C GLY A 70 -7.38 -5.98 -0.19
N ASP A 71 -8.43 -6.67 0.25
CA ASP A 71 -9.10 -6.37 1.52
C ASP A 71 -8.17 -6.62 2.70
N ARG A 72 -7.41 -7.72 2.66
CA ARG A 72 -6.44 -8.06 3.70
C ARG A 72 -5.30 -7.03 3.80
N ILE A 73 -4.80 -6.56 2.66
CA ILE A 73 -3.77 -5.52 2.60
C ILE A 73 -4.30 -4.20 3.19
N ARG A 74 -5.51 -3.76 2.80
CA ARG A 74 -6.10 -2.52 3.35
C ARG A 74 -6.35 -2.59 4.85
N GLU A 75 -6.83 -3.74 5.31
CA GLU A 75 -7.05 -3.97 6.75
C GLU A 75 -5.75 -3.84 7.54
N GLN A 76 -4.65 -4.41 7.05
CA GLN A 76 -3.39 -4.50 7.82
C GLN A 76 -2.44 -3.32 7.61
N LEU A 77 -2.36 -2.77 6.40
CA LEU A 77 -1.38 -1.71 6.06
C LEU A 77 -2.00 -0.33 5.89
N CYS A 78 -3.32 -0.27 5.76
CA CYS A 78 -4.03 0.98 5.58
C CYS A 78 -5.00 1.31 6.71
N CYS A 79 -4.79 0.72 7.89
CA CYS A 79 -5.61 1.00 9.06
C CYS A 79 -7.12 0.71 8.83
N GLY A 80 -7.49 -0.14 7.86
CA GLY A 80 -8.89 -0.40 7.52
C GLY A 80 -9.59 0.76 6.81
N VAL A 81 -8.85 1.72 6.25
CA VAL A 81 -9.40 2.79 5.41
C VAL A 81 -10.13 2.15 4.21
N PRO A 82 -11.38 2.58 3.91
CA PRO A 82 -12.21 1.92 2.92
C PRO A 82 -11.66 2.08 1.51
N ARG A 83 -11.96 1.10 0.63
CA ARG A 83 -11.55 1.10 -0.79
C ARG A 83 -11.87 2.41 -1.53
N SER A 84 -12.96 3.09 -1.16
CA SER A 84 -13.40 4.37 -1.76
C SER A 84 -12.51 5.56 -1.45
N ALA A 85 -11.69 5.48 -0.40
CA ALA A 85 -10.74 6.53 -0.03
C ALA A 85 -9.47 6.52 -0.88
N TYR A 86 -9.22 5.43 -1.62
CA TYR A 86 -8.08 5.33 -2.53
C TYR A 86 -8.46 5.83 -3.91
N PRO A 87 -7.55 6.53 -4.60
CA PRO A 87 -7.72 6.75 -6.02
C PRO A 87 -7.94 5.40 -6.71
N SER A 88 -8.94 5.33 -7.57
CA SER A 88 -9.19 4.14 -8.38
C SER A 88 -8.01 3.97 -9.33
N PHE A 89 -7.02 3.18 -8.89
CA PHE A 89 -5.87 2.83 -9.72
C PHE A 89 -6.39 1.98 -10.86
N ARG A 90 -6.58 2.61 -12.01
CA ARG A 90 -6.82 1.84 -13.22
C ARG A 90 -5.48 1.26 -13.65
N THR A 91 -5.37 -0.05 -13.60
CA THR A 91 -4.37 -0.82 -14.35
C THR A 91 -4.63 -0.79 -15.85
N ASP A 92 -5.19 0.32 -16.38
CA ASP A 92 -5.61 0.52 -17.77
C ASP A 92 -4.38 0.63 -18.66
N GLY A 93 -3.74 -0.51 -18.94
CA GLY A 93 -2.85 -0.77 -20.07
C GLY A 93 -1.74 0.24 -20.35
N SER A 94 -1.41 1.14 -19.42
CA SER A 94 -0.44 2.21 -19.59
C SER A 94 0.95 1.63 -19.32
N GLN A 95 1.35 0.81 -20.28
CA GLN A 95 2.43 -0.16 -20.35
C GLN A 95 3.87 0.41 -20.32
N ALA A 96 4.14 1.56 -19.68
CA ALA A 96 5.46 2.19 -19.83
C ALA A 96 5.95 3.06 -18.66
N ARG A 97 5.43 2.85 -17.44
CA ARG A 97 5.95 3.54 -16.26
C ARG A 97 6.22 2.51 -15.17
N GLY A 98 7.49 2.08 -15.09
CA GLY A 98 7.95 1.17 -14.06
C GLY A 98 7.66 1.67 -12.64
N PRO A 99 7.82 0.82 -11.61
CA PRO A 99 7.37 1.06 -10.24
C PRO A 99 7.85 2.39 -9.65
N VAL A 100 9.11 2.75 -9.90
CA VAL A 100 9.69 4.02 -9.47
C VAL A 100 8.93 5.23 -10.01
N SER A 101 8.38 5.15 -11.22
CA SER A 101 7.56 6.22 -11.79
C SER A 101 6.23 6.37 -11.07
N ARG A 102 5.60 5.28 -10.64
CA ARG A 102 4.36 5.31 -9.84
C ARG A 102 4.63 5.90 -8.45
N PHE A 103 5.72 5.49 -7.81
CA PHE A 103 6.13 6.08 -6.51
C PHE A 103 6.48 7.57 -6.65
N THR A 104 7.17 7.96 -7.72
CA THR A 104 7.48 9.37 -8.02
C THR A 104 6.21 10.19 -8.19
N GLU A 105 5.18 9.63 -8.83
CA GLU A 105 3.89 10.29 -9.00
C GLU A 105 3.19 10.50 -7.66
N PHE A 106 3.12 9.47 -6.79
CA PHE A 106 2.53 9.60 -5.46
C PHE A 106 3.30 10.61 -4.60
N ALA A 107 4.62 10.52 -4.60
CA ALA A 107 5.46 11.46 -3.86
C ALA A 107 5.27 12.91 -4.34
N THR A 108 5.08 13.12 -5.64
CA THR A 108 4.76 14.44 -6.20
C THR A 108 3.37 14.91 -5.77
N GLN A 109 2.36 14.04 -5.83
CA GLN A 109 0.98 14.36 -5.42
C GLN A 109 0.89 14.72 -3.93
N ARG A 110 1.69 14.06 -3.09
CA ARG A 110 1.79 14.33 -1.64
C ARG A 110 2.76 15.45 -1.28
N GLY A 111 3.39 16.09 -2.28
CA GLY A 111 4.32 17.20 -2.07
C GLY A 111 5.64 16.80 -1.38
N LEU A 112 5.97 15.50 -1.37
CA LEU A 112 7.27 15.01 -0.86
C LEU A 112 8.42 15.44 -1.77
N ILE A 113 8.16 15.55 -3.07
CA ILE A 113 9.11 16.03 -4.09
C ILE A 113 8.42 17.00 -5.06
N ARG A 114 9.20 17.78 -5.81
CA ARG A 114 8.64 18.64 -6.86
C ARG A 114 8.48 17.84 -8.17
N PRO A 115 7.55 18.24 -9.06
CA PRO A 115 7.44 17.64 -10.38
C PRO A 115 8.78 17.70 -11.14
N GLY A 116 9.28 16.53 -11.56
CA GLY A 116 10.56 16.40 -12.27
C GLY A 116 11.77 16.14 -11.36
N ASP A 117 11.62 16.22 -10.04
CA ASP A 117 12.64 15.74 -9.11
C ASP A 117 12.68 14.20 -9.11
N LYS A 118 13.86 13.65 -8.82
CA LYS A 118 14.02 12.21 -8.61
C LYS A 118 13.59 11.85 -7.19
N LEU A 119 12.99 10.67 -7.04
CA LEU A 119 12.72 10.12 -5.72
C LEU A 119 14.04 9.76 -5.04
N ASP A 120 14.17 10.12 -3.76
CA ASP A 120 15.32 9.76 -2.94
C ASP A 120 15.35 8.24 -2.72
N GLN A 121 16.55 7.65 -2.66
CA GLN A 121 16.70 6.20 -2.53
C GLN A 121 16.07 5.66 -1.24
N ASN A 122 16.13 6.40 -0.13
CA ASN A 122 15.51 5.96 1.13
C ASN A 122 13.98 5.91 1.01
N VAL A 123 13.39 6.78 0.18
CA VAL A 123 11.94 6.78 -0.10
C VAL A 123 11.57 5.63 -1.02
N VAL A 124 12.42 5.29 -2.00
CA VAL A 124 12.26 4.09 -2.83
C VAL A 124 12.35 2.82 -1.96
N ASP A 125 13.33 2.74 -1.07
CA ASP A 125 13.53 1.60 -0.18
C ASP A 125 12.37 1.46 0.82
N PHE A 126 11.85 2.58 1.33
CA PHE A 126 10.64 2.61 2.14
C PHE A 126 9.43 2.09 1.38
N ALA A 127 9.18 2.59 0.16
CA ALA A 127 8.07 2.13 -0.67
C ALA A 127 8.17 0.64 -1.00
N THR A 128 9.37 0.17 -1.31
CA THR A 128 9.69 -1.25 -1.55
C THR A 128 9.34 -2.12 -0.35
N ARG A 129 9.65 -1.68 0.87
CA ARG A 129 9.27 -2.40 2.10
C ARG A 129 7.76 -2.48 2.29
N VAL A 130 7.02 -1.41 1.97
CA VAL A 130 5.55 -1.43 1.99
C VAL A 130 5.01 -2.43 0.97
N VAL A 131 5.60 -2.48 -0.23
CA VAL A 131 5.26 -3.48 -1.27
C VAL A 131 5.54 -4.91 -0.77
N ASP A 132 6.69 -5.17 -0.17
CA ASP A 132 7.02 -6.50 0.35
C ASP A 132 6.07 -6.94 1.48
N ALA A 133 5.71 -6.01 2.37
CA ALA A 133 4.73 -6.27 3.41
C ALA A 133 3.35 -6.60 2.80
N ALA A 134 2.92 -5.84 1.80
CA ALA A 134 1.65 -6.08 1.10
C ALA A 134 1.66 -7.41 0.33
N ALA A 135 2.76 -7.72 -0.35
CA ALA A 135 2.94 -8.97 -1.06
C ALA A 135 2.90 -10.17 -0.11
N SER A 136 3.53 -10.04 1.06
CA SER A 136 3.51 -11.09 2.09
C SER A 136 2.10 -11.38 2.62
N LEU A 137 1.24 -10.36 2.67
CA LEU A 137 -0.18 -10.53 2.99
C LEU A 137 -0.98 -11.17 1.85
N GLY A 138 -0.51 -11.00 0.61
CA GLY A 138 -1.09 -11.60 -0.60
C GLY A 138 -0.61 -13.02 -0.91
N ASP A 139 0.53 -13.46 -0.36
CA ASP A 139 1.08 -14.81 -0.60
C ASP A 139 0.07 -15.96 -0.34
N PRO A 140 -0.83 -15.89 0.67
CA PRO A 140 -1.86 -16.92 0.89
C PRO A 140 -3.02 -16.90 -0.12
N PHE A 141 -3.13 -15.88 -0.96
CA PHE A 141 -4.27 -15.66 -1.86
C PHE A 141 -3.90 -16.02 -3.30
N GLY A 142 -4.60 -17.02 -3.84
CA GLY A 142 -4.31 -17.60 -5.15
C GLY A 142 -3.73 -19.00 -5.02
N ASP A 143 -3.33 -19.56 -6.15
CA ASP A 143 -2.82 -20.92 -6.22
C ASP A 143 -1.55 -20.95 -7.06
N SER A 144 -0.44 -21.24 -6.38
CA SER A 144 0.89 -21.37 -6.98
C SER A 144 0.90 -22.43 -8.10
N GLU A 145 0.02 -23.43 -8.04
CA GLU A 145 -0.11 -24.46 -9.08
C GLU A 145 -0.98 -24.02 -10.28
N ALA A 146 -1.78 -22.95 -10.14
CA ALA A 146 -2.76 -22.50 -11.13
C ALA A 146 -2.40 -21.19 -11.87
N GLY A 147 -1.25 -20.57 -11.57
CA GLY A 147 -0.84 -19.32 -12.22
C GLY A 147 -0.20 -18.28 -11.29
N GLY A 148 0.05 -18.65 -10.04
CA GLY A 148 0.73 -17.82 -9.05
C GLY A 148 -0.21 -17.24 -8.00
N ASN A 149 0.37 -16.60 -6.99
CA ASN A 149 -0.37 -15.94 -5.92
C ASN A 149 -0.32 -14.40 -6.05
N ALA A 150 -1.17 -13.73 -5.26
CA ALA A 150 -1.27 -12.27 -5.27
C ALA A 150 0.06 -11.61 -4.93
N GLY A 151 0.83 -12.18 -3.99
CA GLY A 151 2.13 -11.67 -3.59
C GLY A 151 3.17 -11.72 -4.70
N GLU A 152 3.22 -12.81 -5.48
CA GLU A 152 4.06 -12.94 -6.67
C GLU A 152 3.70 -11.89 -7.72
N HIS A 153 2.41 -11.67 -7.96
CA HIS A 153 1.95 -10.67 -8.93
C HIS A 153 2.22 -9.24 -8.49
N ILE A 154 2.06 -8.93 -7.20
CA ILE A 154 2.43 -7.62 -6.63
C ILE A 154 3.93 -7.36 -6.84
N ARG A 155 4.79 -8.35 -6.53
CA ARG A 155 6.25 -8.20 -6.71
C ARG A 155 6.63 -8.09 -8.18
N ALA A 156 6.04 -8.89 -9.07
CA ALA A 156 6.30 -8.82 -10.51
C ALA A 156 5.94 -7.43 -11.08
N GLU A 157 4.73 -6.94 -10.78
CA GLU A 157 4.26 -5.62 -11.23
C GLU A 157 5.08 -4.45 -10.66
N LEU A 158 5.63 -4.61 -9.46
CA LEU A 158 6.28 -3.52 -8.73
C LEU A 158 7.82 -3.63 -8.62
N TYR A 159 8.44 -4.69 -9.15
CA TYR A 159 9.89 -4.82 -9.29
C TYR A 159 10.38 -5.05 -10.72
N GLU A 160 9.57 -5.66 -11.58
CA GLU A 160 9.99 -6.08 -12.94
C GLU A 160 9.35 -5.25 -14.07
N GLY A 161 8.43 -4.33 -13.73
CA GLY A 161 7.67 -3.48 -14.67
C GLY A 161 8.35 -2.20 -15.14
#